data_AF-B5G4Y5-F1
#
_entry.id   AF-B5G4Y5-F1
#
_cell.length_a   1.000
_cell.length_b   1.000
_cell.length_c   1.000
_cell.angle_alpha   90.00
_cell.angle_beta   90.00
_cell.angle_gamma   90.00
#
_symmetry.space_group_name_H-M   'P 1'
#
loop_
_entity.id
_entity.type
_entity.pdbx_description
1 polymer ?
#
loop_
_entity_poly.entity_id
_entity_poly.type
_entity_poly.pdbx_seq_one_letter_code
_entity_poly.pdbx_strand_id
1 'polypeptide(L)'
;DIILTADHGMTWITRDRVIVIDDLLDPADYSTTEFSSVGLIYPKPGKEDEVYSKLHGAHPHLKVHWLSDTPSVLRFNHTNSRMPAIVLLPDPLWHLVHRRNESGEGGIHGYSPEFADMNPFLIASGPSFRKHEVVDQVYAIDIYTLMCWLLRVRPSANNGSLDRIANSLLKPEVAERLLSFEHWPEWFVWMAIELELMWFFMVVIVIASTATALGVSLHMQRRYSRLAEHSRDQYESKNLVF
;
A
#
# COMPACT_ATOMS: atom_id res chain seq x y z
N ASP A 1 -9.27 10.10 6.70
CA ASP A 1 -8.37 10.36 5.57
C ASP A 1 -8.84 9.58 4.36
N ILE A 2 -8.66 10.12 3.16
CA ILE A 2 -8.99 9.50 1.87
C ILE A 2 -7.77 9.67 0.94
N ILE A 3 -7.39 8.60 0.25
CA ILE A 3 -6.41 8.60 -0.83
C ILE A 3 -7.11 8.06 -2.07
N LEU A 4 -7.08 8.84 -3.15
CA LEU A 4 -7.55 8.47 -4.48
C LEU A 4 -6.36 8.45 -5.43
N THR A 5 -6.20 7.36 -6.16
CA THR A 5 -5.06 7.14 -7.06
C THR A 5 -5.47 6.25 -8.23
N ALA A 6 -4.60 6.14 -9.23
CA ALA A 6 -4.65 5.09 -10.24
C ALA A 6 -3.40 4.21 -10.15
N ASP A 7 -3.40 3.12 -10.91
CA ASP A 7 -2.29 2.18 -11.08
C ASP A 7 -1.26 2.68 -12.11
N HIS A 8 -1.73 3.26 -13.21
CA HIS A 8 -0.91 3.86 -14.25
C HIS A 8 -1.65 4.96 -15.01
N GLY A 9 -0.92 5.68 -15.86
CA GLY A 9 -1.51 6.58 -16.85
C GLY A 9 -1.86 5.87 -18.16
N MET A 10 -1.93 6.63 -19.26
CA MET A 10 -2.37 6.16 -20.58
C MET A 10 -1.77 7.04 -21.67
N THR A 11 -1.41 6.45 -22.81
CA THR A 11 -1.02 7.19 -24.03
C THR A 11 -1.74 6.63 -25.26
N TRP A 12 -1.70 7.36 -26.37
CA TRP A 12 -2.34 6.97 -27.62
C TRP A 12 -1.32 6.46 -28.65
N ILE A 13 -1.56 5.26 -29.20
CA ILE A 13 -0.75 4.67 -30.27
C ILE A 13 -1.48 4.66 -31.60
N THR A 14 -0.69 4.61 -32.67
CA THR A 14 -1.16 4.60 -34.06
C THR A 14 -0.57 3.39 -34.81
N ARG A 15 -1.21 3.01 -35.93
CA ARG A 15 -0.83 1.80 -36.70
C ARG A 15 0.52 1.89 -37.42
N ASP A 16 1.06 3.09 -37.60
CA ASP A 16 2.34 3.34 -38.26
C ASP A 16 3.56 3.13 -37.33
N ARG A 17 3.36 3.09 -36.01
CA ARG A 17 4.44 2.91 -35.01
C ARG A 17 4.40 1.52 -34.38
N VAL A 18 4.69 0.54 -35.22
CA VAL A 18 4.60 -0.89 -34.92
C VAL A 18 5.91 -1.58 -35.18
N ILE A 19 6.31 -2.44 -34.25
CA ILE A 19 7.40 -3.39 -34.42
C ILE A 19 6.80 -4.80 -34.47
N VAL A 20 6.96 -5.46 -35.63
CA VAL A 20 6.43 -6.80 -35.88
C VAL A 20 7.52 -7.81 -35.50
N ILE A 21 7.32 -8.55 -34.41
CA ILE A 21 8.36 -9.45 -33.88
C ILE A 21 8.54 -10.70 -34.74
N ASP A 22 7.47 -11.23 -35.34
CA ASP A 22 7.56 -12.44 -36.17
C ASP A 22 8.29 -12.18 -37.51
N ASP A 23 8.47 -10.91 -37.90
CA ASP A 23 9.32 -10.54 -39.04
C ASP A 23 10.83 -10.65 -38.69
N LEU A 24 11.17 -10.69 -37.40
CA LEU A 24 12.53 -10.69 -36.86
C LEU A 24 12.92 -12.04 -36.25
N LEU A 25 11.96 -12.80 -35.73
CA LEU A 25 12.15 -14.05 -35.01
C LEU A 25 11.16 -15.12 -35.47
N ASP A 26 11.62 -16.37 -35.48
CA ASP A 26 10.73 -17.52 -35.65
C ASP A 26 9.91 -17.73 -34.36
N PRO A 27 8.56 -17.73 -34.42
CA PRO A 27 7.71 -18.03 -33.25
C PRO A 27 7.98 -19.38 -32.59
N ALA A 28 8.63 -20.33 -33.28
CA ALA A 28 9.03 -21.61 -32.72
C ALA A 28 10.22 -21.51 -31.73
N ASP A 29 11.04 -20.45 -31.84
CA ASP A 29 12.27 -20.27 -31.06
C ASP A 29 12.03 -19.66 -29.67
N TYR A 30 10.80 -19.21 -29.37
CA TYR A 30 10.49 -18.59 -28.08
C TYR A 30 9.05 -18.82 -27.62
N SER A 31 8.74 -18.31 -26.44
CA SER A 31 7.38 -18.07 -25.95
C SER A 31 7.34 -16.68 -25.29
N THR A 32 6.17 -16.06 -25.24
CA THR A 32 5.99 -14.74 -24.64
C THR A 32 4.69 -14.70 -23.84
N THR A 33 4.61 -13.83 -22.85
CA THR A 33 3.33 -13.56 -22.16
C THR A 33 2.42 -12.74 -23.07
N GLU A 34 2.94 -11.62 -23.57
CA GLU A 34 2.24 -10.71 -24.48
C GLU A 34 3.27 -9.77 -25.11
N PHE A 35 2.96 -9.30 -26.32
CA PHE A 35 3.63 -8.17 -26.96
C PHE A 35 2.72 -6.96 -26.95
N SER A 36 3.22 -5.85 -26.39
CA SER A 36 2.49 -4.60 -26.23
C SER A 36 3.50 -3.44 -26.13
N SER A 37 3.39 -2.58 -25.13
CA SER A 37 4.36 -1.54 -24.76
C SER A 37 5.65 -2.08 -24.11
N VAL A 38 5.66 -3.37 -23.78
CA VAL A 38 6.81 -4.16 -23.33
C VAL A 38 6.70 -5.55 -23.95
N GLY A 39 7.83 -6.21 -24.17
CA GLY A 39 7.87 -7.62 -24.61
C GLY A 39 8.70 -8.45 -23.65
N LEU A 40 8.12 -9.55 -23.18
CA LEU A 40 8.79 -10.50 -22.28
C LEU A 40 9.02 -11.81 -23.05
N ILE A 41 10.27 -12.10 -23.43
CA ILE A 41 10.61 -13.22 -24.30
C ILE A 41 11.31 -14.33 -23.51
N TYR A 42 10.71 -15.51 -23.49
CA TYR A 42 11.27 -16.75 -22.95
C TYR A 42 11.77 -17.61 -24.12
N PRO A 43 13.08 -17.57 -24.46
CA PRO A 43 13.63 -18.38 -25.53
C PRO A 43 13.48 -19.88 -25.22
N LYS A 44 13.45 -20.71 -26.25
CA LYS A 44 13.61 -22.16 -26.07
C LYS A 44 15.02 -22.46 -25.54
N PRO A 45 15.20 -23.58 -24.82
CA PRO A 45 16.52 -23.96 -24.32
C PRO A 45 17.57 -24.03 -25.43
N GLY A 46 18.67 -23.30 -25.27
CA GLY A 46 19.77 -23.23 -26.23
C GLY A 46 19.58 -22.24 -27.37
N LYS A 47 18.48 -21.45 -27.35
CA LYS A 47 18.18 -20.41 -28.34
C LYS A 47 18.38 -18.99 -27.83
N GLU A 48 18.81 -18.82 -26.58
CA GLU A 48 18.90 -17.53 -25.91
C GLU A 48 19.76 -16.54 -26.69
N ASP A 49 21.00 -16.91 -27.02
CA ASP A 49 21.94 -16.04 -27.75
C ASP A 49 21.48 -15.76 -29.18
N GLU A 50 20.87 -16.75 -29.86
CA GLU A 50 20.35 -16.60 -31.22
C GLU A 50 19.18 -15.60 -31.25
N VAL A 51 18.23 -15.76 -30.33
CA VAL A 51 17.07 -14.87 -30.17
C VAL A 51 17.52 -13.45 -29.83
N TYR A 52 18.45 -13.31 -28.87
CA TYR A 52 18.99 -12.00 -28.51
C TYR A 52 19.67 -11.32 -29.69
N SER A 53 20.56 -12.04 -30.40
CA SER A 53 21.34 -11.47 -31.50
C SER A 53 20.48 -11.06 -32.70
N LYS A 54 19.41 -11.81 -33.01
CA LYS A 54 18.47 -11.46 -34.09
C LYS A 54 17.68 -10.19 -33.78
N LEU A 55 17.37 -9.93 -32.51
CA LEU A 55 16.60 -8.76 -32.09
C LEU A 55 17.46 -7.53 -31.81
N HIS A 56 18.67 -7.73 -31.28
CA HIS A 56 19.52 -6.65 -30.82
C HIS A 56 19.96 -5.76 -31.98
N GLY A 57 19.51 -4.51 -32.00
CA GLY A 57 19.78 -3.56 -33.08
C GLY A 57 18.92 -3.77 -34.34
N ALA A 58 17.93 -4.67 -34.30
CA ALA A 58 17.08 -4.98 -35.46
C ALA A 58 16.08 -3.86 -35.81
N HIS A 59 15.73 -3.00 -34.85
CA HIS A 59 14.82 -1.87 -35.06
C HIS A 59 15.29 -0.64 -34.29
N PRO A 60 15.29 0.57 -34.91
CA PRO A 60 15.83 1.78 -34.28
C PRO A 60 15.08 2.24 -33.02
N HIS A 61 13.80 1.87 -32.90
CA HIS A 61 12.93 2.19 -31.76
C HIS A 61 12.72 1.02 -30.80
N LEU A 62 13.57 0.00 -30.85
CA LEU A 62 13.49 -1.15 -29.96
C LEU A 62 14.80 -1.30 -29.19
N LYS A 63 14.72 -1.21 -27.86
CA LYS A 63 15.83 -1.58 -26.98
C LYS A 63 15.62 -3.01 -26.50
N VAL A 64 16.65 -3.82 -26.67
CA VAL A 64 16.65 -5.25 -26.34
C VAL A 64 17.69 -5.48 -25.26
N HIS A 65 17.25 -6.00 -24.12
CA HIS A 65 18.09 -6.21 -22.96
C HIS A 65 18.04 -7.67 -22.52
N TRP A 66 19.19 -8.21 -22.12
CA TRP A 66 19.18 -9.30 -21.15
C TRP A 66 18.54 -8.79 -19.86
N LEU A 67 17.85 -9.66 -19.12
CA LEU A 67 17.22 -9.28 -17.86
C LEU A 67 18.21 -8.60 -16.90
N SER A 68 19.44 -9.12 -16.81
CA SER A 68 20.53 -8.57 -15.99
C SER A 68 20.92 -7.15 -16.37
N ASP A 69 20.70 -6.76 -17.62
CA ASP A 69 21.18 -5.51 -18.21
C ASP A 69 20.02 -4.51 -18.40
N THR A 70 18.85 -4.82 -17.84
CA THR A 70 17.70 -3.92 -17.84
C THR A 70 18.01 -2.64 -17.03
N PRO A 71 17.50 -1.47 -17.44
CA PRO A 71 17.69 -0.24 -16.70
C PRO A 71 17.26 -0.37 -15.24
N SER A 72 18.13 0.05 -14.32
CA SER A 72 17.91 -0.10 -12.87
C SER A 72 16.66 0.61 -12.36
N VAL A 73 16.19 1.63 -13.07
CA VAL A 73 14.93 2.34 -12.79
C VAL A 73 13.70 1.41 -12.84
N LEU A 74 13.72 0.36 -13.67
CA LEU A 74 12.61 -0.58 -13.80
C LEU A 74 12.50 -1.52 -12.60
N ARG A 75 13.58 -1.69 -11.81
CA ARG A 75 13.64 -2.54 -10.61
C ARG A 75 13.11 -3.97 -10.86
N PHE A 76 13.27 -4.48 -12.06
CA PHE A 76 12.91 -5.86 -12.38
C PHE A 76 13.75 -6.84 -11.54
N ASN A 77 13.09 -7.88 -11.04
CA ASN A 77 13.75 -8.87 -10.20
C ASN A 77 14.48 -9.88 -11.09
N HIS A 78 15.81 -9.83 -11.09
CA HIS A 78 16.65 -10.65 -11.96
C HIS A 78 16.74 -12.13 -11.53
N THR A 79 16.23 -12.49 -10.34
CA THR A 79 16.28 -13.86 -9.82
C THR A 79 14.90 -14.53 -9.78
N ASN A 80 13.83 -13.80 -10.10
CA ASN A 80 12.48 -14.34 -10.09
C ASN A 80 12.24 -15.23 -11.30
N SER A 81 11.80 -16.48 -11.06
CA SER A 81 11.55 -17.47 -12.12
C SER A 81 10.45 -17.08 -13.11
N ARG A 82 9.62 -16.08 -12.78
CA ARG A 82 8.63 -15.53 -13.71
C ARG A 82 9.22 -14.54 -14.71
N MET A 83 10.42 -13.99 -14.47
CA MET A 83 11.01 -13.04 -15.40
C MET A 83 11.71 -13.77 -16.56
N PRO A 84 11.52 -13.32 -17.81
CA PRO A 84 12.20 -13.88 -18.97
C PRO A 84 13.70 -13.55 -18.99
N ALA A 85 14.47 -14.27 -19.81
CA ALA A 85 15.87 -13.94 -20.06
C ALA A 85 16.03 -12.63 -20.86
N ILE A 86 15.08 -12.33 -21.76
CA ILE A 86 15.16 -11.20 -22.69
C ILE A 86 13.94 -10.29 -22.51
N VAL A 87 14.20 -8.98 -22.39
CA VAL A 87 13.19 -7.93 -22.24
C VAL A 87 13.29 -6.96 -23.41
N LEU A 88 12.15 -6.70 -24.03
CA LEU A 88 11.99 -5.76 -25.13
C LEU A 88 11.32 -4.48 -24.62
N LEU A 89 11.99 -3.36 -24.83
CA LEU A 89 11.53 -2.03 -24.43
C LEU A 89 11.43 -1.17 -25.70
N PRO A 90 10.27 -1.10 -26.36
CA PRO A 90 10.05 -0.13 -27.43
C PRO A 90 10.11 1.30 -26.87
N ASP A 91 10.53 2.24 -27.71
CA ASP A 91 10.41 3.66 -27.38
C ASP A 91 8.92 4.04 -27.16
N PRO A 92 8.62 5.08 -26.37
CA PRO A 92 7.24 5.54 -26.19
C PRO A 92 6.51 5.74 -27.53
N LEU A 93 5.22 5.39 -27.54
CA LEU A 93 4.33 5.42 -28.71
C LEU A 93 4.60 4.35 -29.78
N TRP A 94 5.67 3.55 -29.65
CA TRP A 94 5.85 2.32 -30.42
C TRP A 94 5.28 1.13 -29.65
N HIS A 95 4.75 0.14 -30.36
CA HIS A 95 4.26 -1.08 -29.73
C HIS A 95 4.65 -2.32 -30.51
N LEU A 96 4.76 -3.43 -29.78
CA LEU A 96 5.14 -4.72 -30.30
C LEU A 96 3.88 -5.51 -30.67
N VAL A 97 3.93 -6.22 -31.79
CA VAL A 97 2.88 -7.15 -32.21
C VAL A 97 3.53 -8.41 -32.78
N HIS A 98 2.80 -9.53 -32.81
CA HIS A 98 3.28 -10.69 -33.56
C HIS A 98 3.22 -10.41 -35.06
N ARG A 99 2.06 -9.97 -35.54
CA ARG A 99 1.80 -9.73 -36.97
C ARG A 99 1.23 -8.35 -37.22
N ARG A 100 1.56 -7.76 -38.38
CA ARG A 100 1.14 -6.40 -38.75
C ARG A 100 -0.38 -6.18 -38.71
N ASN A 101 -1.18 -7.19 -39.01
CA ASN A 101 -2.65 -7.10 -38.97
C ASN A 101 -3.24 -7.07 -37.54
N GLU A 102 -2.43 -7.34 -36.52
CA GLU A 102 -2.79 -7.21 -35.10
C GLU A 102 -2.53 -5.78 -34.59
N SER A 103 -1.94 -4.92 -35.42
CA SER A 103 -1.72 -3.51 -35.06
C SER A 103 -3.04 -2.76 -34.83
N GLY A 104 -3.06 -2.04 -33.71
CA GLY A 104 -4.20 -1.25 -33.27
C GLY A 104 -3.94 0.24 -33.37
N GLU A 105 -5.02 1.00 -33.17
CA GLU A 105 -4.96 2.41 -32.82
C GLU A 105 -5.84 2.58 -31.59
N GLY A 106 -5.34 3.24 -30.54
CA GLY A 106 -6.05 3.32 -29.27
C GLY A 106 -5.17 3.65 -28.08
N GLY A 107 -5.77 3.57 -26.90
CA GLY A 107 -5.08 3.75 -25.62
C GLY A 107 -4.22 2.54 -25.25
N ILE A 108 -2.99 2.78 -24.80
CA ILE A 108 -2.08 1.77 -24.28
C ILE A 108 -1.30 2.33 -23.07
N HIS A 109 -0.75 1.44 -22.26
CA HIS A 109 0.10 1.74 -21.11
C HIS A 109 1.15 0.63 -20.93
N GLY A 110 2.07 0.79 -19.98
CA GLY A 110 3.11 -0.21 -19.64
C GLY A 110 4.52 0.15 -20.12
N TYR A 111 4.71 1.35 -20.68
CA TYR A 111 6.05 1.89 -20.94
C TYR A 111 6.82 2.16 -19.65
N SER A 112 8.08 2.56 -19.79
CA SER A 112 8.93 3.00 -18.66
C SER A 112 8.18 4.02 -17.77
N PRO A 113 8.28 3.92 -16.43
CA PRO A 113 7.75 4.92 -15.51
C PRO A 113 8.41 6.30 -15.66
N GLU A 114 9.49 6.42 -16.44
CA GLU A 114 10.08 7.72 -16.81
C GLU A 114 9.27 8.45 -17.89
N PHE A 115 8.38 7.76 -18.61
CA PHE A 115 7.50 8.37 -19.58
C PHE A 115 6.28 8.97 -18.86
N ALA A 116 6.17 10.30 -18.88
CA ALA A 116 5.20 11.04 -18.07
C ALA A 116 3.74 10.59 -18.24
N ASP A 117 3.34 10.16 -19.44
CA ASP A 117 1.99 9.64 -19.68
C ASP A 117 1.68 8.36 -18.89
N MET A 118 2.69 7.65 -18.37
CA MET A 118 2.52 6.47 -17.50
C MET A 118 2.28 6.84 -16.04
N ASN A 119 2.49 8.10 -15.66
CA ASN A 119 2.37 8.53 -14.27
C ASN A 119 0.90 8.70 -13.90
N PRO A 120 0.37 7.91 -12.96
CA PRO A 120 -0.99 8.10 -12.47
C PRO A 120 -1.10 9.36 -11.61
N PHE A 121 -2.34 9.79 -11.39
CA PHE A 121 -2.61 10.85 -10.41
C PHE A 121 -2.62 10.32 -8.98
N LEU A 122 -2.37 11.21 -8.01
CA LEU A 122 -2.57 10.97 -6.58
C LEU A 122 -3.28 12.18 -5.97
N ILE A 123 -4.41 11.96 -5.32
CA ILE A 123 -5.16 12.98 -4.58
C ILE A 123 -5.39 12.45 -3.17
N ALA A 124 -4.97 13.22 -2.17
CA ALA A 124 -5.15 12.87 -0.77
C ALA A 124 -5.86 14.00 -0.02
N SER A 125 -6.81 13.64 0.83
CA SER A 125 -7.59 14.61 1.60
C SER A 125 -8.03 14.04 2.95
N GLY A 126 -7.94 14.86 3.99
CA GLY A 126 -8.37 14.48 5.33
C GLY A 126 -7.63 15.23 6.44
N PRO A 127 -7.93 14.93 7.71
CA PRO A 127 -7.29 15.57 8.86
C PRO A 127 -5.76 15.41 8.90
N SER A 128 -5.20 14.36 8.29
CA SER A 128 -3.75 14.11 8.33
C SER A 128 -2.96 14.85 7.25
N PHE A 129 -3.61 15.13 6.12
CA PHE A 129 -2.96 15.72 4.94
C PHE A 129 -2.92 17.25 5.00
N ARG A 130 -1.92 17.84 4.34
CA ARG A 130 -1.90 19.29 4.07
C ARG A 130 -3.07 19.67 3.16
N LYS A 131 -3.47 20.95 3.21
CA LYS A 131 -4.57 21.47 2.39
C LYS A 131 -4.01 22.37 1.31
N HIS A 132 -4.53 22.24 0.09
CA HIS A 132 -4.17 23.06 -1.06
C HIS A 132 -2.68 23.01 -1.43
N GLU A 133 -2.02 21.89 -1.15
CA GLU A 133 -0.63 21.65 -1.54
C GLU A 133 -0.56 20.80 -2.81
N VAL A 134 0.44 21.07 -3.63
CA VAL A 134 0.81 20.27 -4.80
C VAL A 134 2.21 19.71 -4.53
N VAL A 135 2.36 18.41 -4.76
CA VAL A 135 3.64 17.71 -4.58
C VAL A 135 4.13 17.26 -5.95
N ASP A 136 5.40 17.52 -6.24
CA ASP A 136 5.97 17.29 -7.58
C ASP A 136 6.07 15.81 -7.95
N GLN A 137 6.46 14.96 -7.00
CA GLN A 137 6.65 13.53 -7.24
C GLN A 137 6.33 12.69 -6.01
N VAL A 138 5.64 11.57 -6.25
CA VAL A 138 5.39 10.52 -5.26
C VAL A 138 5.65 9.18 -5.93
N TYR A 139 6.39 8.29 -5.27
CA TYR A 139 6.52 6.91 -5.74
C TYR A 139 5.33 6.09 -5.23
N ALA A 140 4.63 5.39 -6.10
CA ALA A 140 3.46 4.60 -5.73
C ALA A 140 3.76 3.55 -4.63
N ILE A 141 4.99 3.04 -4.57
CA ILE A 141 5.46 2.10 -3.54
C ILE A 141 5.45 2.70 -2.12
N ASP A 142 5.51 4.03 -1.99
CA ASP A 142 5.51 4.71 -0.69
C ASP A 142 4.11 4.77 -0.08
N ILE A 143 3.06 4.62 -0.89
CA ILE A 143 1.65 4.67 -0.46
C ILE A 143 1.36 3.56 0.55
N TYR A 144 1.95 2.37 0.41
CA TYR A 144 1.78 1.28 1.38
C TYR A 144 2.25 1.70 2.78
N THR A 145 3.49 2.18 2.90
CA THR A 145 4.08 2.62 4.16
C THR A 145 3.29 3.80 4.76
N LEU A 146 2.86 4.76 3.92
CA LEU A 146 1.97 5.85 4.34
C LEU A 146 0.66 5.32 4.95
N MET A 147 -0.04 4.42 4.26
CA MET A 147 -1.31 3.87 4.72
C MET A 147 -1.14 3.12 6.04
N CYS A 148 -0.10 2.29 6.16
CA CYS A 148 0.23 1.58 7.39
C CYS A 148 0.36 2.56 8.58
N TRP A 149 1.18 3.61 8.44
CA TRP A 149 1.39 4.57 9.51
C TRP A 149 0.15 5.42 9.83
N LEU A 150 -0.64 5.82 8.82
CA LEU A 150 -1.92 6.52 9.04
C LEU A 150 -2.93 5.64 9.79
N LEU A 151 -2.93 4.33 9.53
CA LEU A 151 -3.78 3.35 10.22
C LEU A 151 -3.20 2.87 11.56
N ARG A 152 -2.00 3.33 11.93
CA ARG A 152 -1.25 2.85 13.11
C ARG A 152 -0.97 1.34 13.07
N VAL A 153 -0.76 0.81 11.88
CA VAL A 153 -0.34 -0.57 11.63
C VAL A 153 1.13 -0.56 11.23
N ARG A 154 1.91 -1.47 11.79
CA ARG A 154 3.32 -1.60 11.40
C ARG A 154 3.41 -2.13 9.97
N PRO A 155 4.17 -1.48 9.06
CA PRO A 155 4.39 -2.01 7.72
C PRO A 155 5.23 -3.30 7.80
N SER A 156 4.89 -4.28 6.96
CA SER A 156 5.78 -5.41 6.67
C SER A 156 6.98 -4.97 5.81
N ALA A 157 8.00 -5.81 5.67
CA ALA A 157 9.14 -5.52 4.81
C ALA A 157 8.67 -5.19 3.37
N ASN A 158 9.08 -4.01 2.88
CA ASN A 158 8.66 -3.47 1.59
C ASN A 158 9.74 -2.51 1.03
N ASN A 159 9.54 -1.96 -0.16
CA ASN A 159 10.49 -1.05 -0.82
C ASN A 159 10.12 0.44 -0.74
N GLY A 160 8.99 0.76 -0.11
CA GLY A 160 8.55 2.12 0.17
C GLY A 160 9.32 2.77 1.31
N SER A 161 9.22 4.10 1.42
CA SER A 161 9.81 4.90 2.49
C SER A 161 8.86 6.03 2.84
N LEU A 162 8.48 6.13 4.13
CA LEU A 162 7.67 7.24 4.59
C LEU A 162 8.43 8.57 4.50
N ASP A 163 9.75 8.56 4.78
CA ASP A 163 10.61 9.75 4.74
C ASP A 163 10.52 10.51 3.42
N ARG A 164 10.38 9.79 2.29
CA ARG A 164 10.25 10.40 0.96
C ARG A 164 9.00 11.25 0.79
N ILE A 165 7.91 10.96 1.51
CA ILE A 165 6.58 11.48 1.19
C ILE A 165 5.87 12.18 2.35
N ALA A 166 6.23 11.89 3.61
CA ALA A 166 5.52 12.39 4.78
C ALA A 166 5.56 13.91 4.88
N ASN A 167 6.73 14.52 4.79
CA ASN A 167 6.88 15.96 4.95
C ASN A 167 6.14 16.76 3.87
N SER A 168 6.04 16.21 2.67
CA SER A 168 5.37 16.83 1.52
C SER A 168 3.85 16.69 1.58
N LEU A 169 3.32 15.53 1.96
CA LEU A 169 1.88 15.25 1.94
C LEU A 169 1.17 15.54 3.28
N LEU A 170 1.83 15.31 4.40
CA LEU A 170 1.21 15.36 5.72
C LEU A 170 1.44 16.70 6.41
N LYS A 171 0.51 17.08 7.29
CA LYS A 171 0.71 18.23 8.17
C LYS A 171 1.98 18.05 9.00
N PRO A 172 2.72 19.12 9.31
CA PRO A 172 3.98 19.03 10.06
C PRO A 172 3.87 18.19 11.34
N GLU A 173 2.86 18.45 12.17
CA GLU A 173 2.60 17.70 13.42
C GLU A 173 2.32 16.19 13.22
N VAL A 174 1.72 15.83 12.08
CA VAL A 174 1.41 14.44 11.75
C VAL A 174 2.66 13.76 11.19
N ALA A 175 3.38 14.43 10.28
CA ALA A 175 4.63 13.94 9.72
C ALA A 175 5.66 13.68 10.83
N GLU A 176 5.90 14.67 11.71
CA GLU A 176 6.83 14.56 12.84
C GLU A 176 6.47 13.38 13.74
N ARG A 177 5.18 13.25 14.09
CA ARG A 177 4.71 12.11 14.87
C ARG A 177 5.00 10.79 14.17
N LEU A 178 4.55 10.59 12.93
CA LEU A 178 4.69 9.31 12.24
C LEU A 178 6.14 8.94 11.97
N LEU A 179 6.96 9.89 11.54
CA LEU A 179 8.40 9.66 11.35
C LEU A 179 9.08 9.31 12.69
N SER A 180 8.69 9.94 13.80
CA SER A 180 9.25 9.56 15.11
C SER A 180 8.92 8.12 15.50
N PHE A 181 7.68 7.66 15.26
CA PHE A 181 7.25 6.29 15.56
C PHE A 181 7.93 5.24 14.69
N GLU A 182 8.20 5.56 13.43
CA GLU A 182 8.89 4.65 12.50
C GLU A 182 10.31 4.31 12.94
N HIS A 183 11.00 5.27 13.56
CA HIS A 183 12.38 5.10 14.02
C HIS A 183 12.48 4.41 15.40
N TRP A 184 11.36 4.10 16.05
CA TRP A 184 11.39 3.45 17.36
C TRP A 184 11.83 1.98 17.25
N PRO A 185 12.72 1.51 18.14
CA PRO A 185 13.07 0.10 18.21
C PRO A 185 11.83 -0.77 18.40
N GLU A 186 11.79 -1.93 17.73
CA GLU A 186 10.74 -2.95 17.85
C GLU A 186 10.24 -3.15 19.30
N TRP A 187 11.18 -3.39 20.21
CA TRP A 187 10.87 -3.67 21.61
C TRP A 187 10.18 -2.49 22.31
N PHE A 188 10.51 -1.25 21.92
CA PHE A 188 9.94 -0.06 22.54
C PHE A 188 8.49 0.15 22.11
N VAL A 189 8.19 -0.11 20.83
CA VAL A 189 6.82 -0.05 20.31
C VAL A 189 5.95 -1.10 20.99
N TRP A 190 6.44 -2.35 21.11
CA TRP A 190 5.74 -3.40 21.83
C TRP A 190 5.50 -3.04 23.30
N MET A 191 6.52 -2.51 23.98
CA MET A 191 6.39 -2.03 25.35
C MET A 191 5.33 -0.92 25.47
N ALA A 192 5.31 0.05 24.56
CA ALA A 192 4.34 1.14 24.58
C ALA A 192 2.90 0.64 24.39
N ILE A 193 2.68 -0.31 23.47
CA ILE A 193 1.36 -0.92 23.22
C ILE A 193 0.91 -1.73 24.45
N GLU A 194 1.78 -2.53 25.05
CA GLU A 194 1.48 -3.29 26.26
C GLU A 194 1.14 -2.37 27.44
N LEU A 195 1.85 -1.25 27.58
CA LEU A 195 1.56 -0.25 28.61
C LEU A 195 0.20 0.42 28.39
N GLU A 196 -0.19 0.74 27.15
CA GLU A 196 -1.52 1.28 26.86
C GLU A 196 -2.64 0.28 27.16
N LEU A 197 -2.46 -0.99 26.79
CA LEU A 197 -3.41 -2.06 27.12
C LEU A 197 -3.52 -2.26 28.63
N MET A 198 -2.40 -2.30 29.34
CA MET A 198 -2.37 -2.42 30.79
C MET A 198 -3.08 -1.24 31.46
N TRP A 199 -2.88 -0.02 30.95
CA TRP A 199 -3.55 1.17 31.44
C TRP A 199 -5.07 1.10 31.21
N PHE A 200 -5.51 0.67 30.04
CA PHE A 200 -6.92 0.43 29.74
C PHE A 200 -7.56 -0.56 30.73
N PHE A 201 -6.92 -1.70 31.00
CA PHE A 201 -7.42 -2.67 31.98
C PHE A 201 -7.46 -2.11 33.41
N MET A 202 -6.45 -1.34 33.83
CA MET A 202 -6.50 -0.66 35.13
C MET A 202 -7.70 0.25 35.26
N VAL A 203 -7.98 1.08 34.24
CA VAL A 203 -9.13 1.99 34.25
C VAL A 203 -10.45 1.21 34.36
N VAL A 204 -10.60 0.10 33.62
CA VAL A 204 -11.78 -0.77 33.70
C VAL A 204 -11.95 -1.37 35.10
N ILE A 205 -10.87 -1.86 35.72
CA ILE A 205 -10.89 -2.42 37.07
C ILE A 205 -11.28 -1.36 38.10
N VAL A 206 -10.75 -0.14 38.00
CA VAL A 206 -11.10 0.97 38.89
C VAL A 206 -12.58 1.32 38.74
N ILE A 207 -13.11 1.44 37.52
CA ILE A 207 -14.53 1.72 37.30
C ILE A 207 -15.41 0.60 37.88
N ALA A 208 -15.08 -0.67 37.63
CA ALA A 208 -15.84 -1.81 38.12
C ALA A 208 -15.83 -1.92 39.65
N SER A 209 -14.67 -1.71 40.29
CA SER A 209 -14.55 -1.71 41.74
C SER A 209 -15.33 -0.56 42.37
N THR A 210 -15.27 0.65 41.79
CA THR A 210 -16.02 1.82 42.26
C THR A 210 -17.53 1.59 42.14
N ALA A 211 -18.00 1.04 41.02
CA ALA A 211 -19.41 0.70 40.82
C ALA A 211 -19.90 -0.38 41.80
N THR A 212 -19.07 -1.40 42.06
CA THR A 212 -19.36 -2.45 43.04
C THR A 212 -19.46 -1.88 44.45
N ALA A 213 -18.49 -1.06 44.87
CA ALA A 213 -18.50 -0.40 46.18
C ALA A 213 -19.73 0.50 46.36
N LEU A 214 -20.09 1.27 45.33
CA LEU A 214 -21.30 2.11 45.34
C LEU A 214 -22.57 1.25 45.44
N GLY A 215 -22.65 0.16 44.69
CA GLY A 215 -23.76 -0.79 44.74
C GLY A 215 -23.94 -1.43 46.12
N VAL A 216 -22.84 -1.86 46.74
CA VAL A 216 -22.84 -2.40 48.12
C VAL A 216 -23.26 -1.33 49.11
N SER A 217 -22.74 -0.12 49.00
CA SER A 217 -23.10 1.01 49.87
C SER A 217 -24.58 1.34 49.79
N LEU A 218 -25.14 1.45 48.58
CA LEU A 218 -26.57 1.68 48.36
C LEU A 218 -27.42 0.51 48.88
N HIS A 219 -26.98 -0.73 48.69
CA HIS A 219 -27.66 -1.91 49.21
C HIS A 219 -27.69 -1.90 50.75
N MET A 220 -26.55 -1.61 51.38
CA MET A 220 -26.44 -1.48 52.83
C MET A 220 -27.33 -0.35 53.35
N GLN A 221 -27.29 0.83 52.72
CA GLN A 221 -28.13 1.97 53.10
C GLN A 221 -29.63 1.61 53.03
N ARG A 222 -30.09 0.99 51.94
CA ARG A 222 -31.47 0.50 51.80
C ARG A 222 -31.83 -0.56 52.84
N ARG A 223 -30.89 -1.42 53.22
CA ARG A 223 -31.09 -2.43 54.27
C ARG A 223 -31.22 -1.78 55.65
N TYR A 224 -30.33 -0.85 55.98
CA TYR A 224 -30.39 -0.09 57.23
C TYR A 224 -31.67 0.73 57.34
N SER A 225 -32.10 1.42 56.28
CA SER A 225 -33.36 2.17 56.27
C SER A 225 -34.57 1.27 56.55
N ARG A 226 -34.65 0.09 55.91
CA ARG A 226 -35.74 -0.89 56.18
C ARG A 226 -35.74 -1.43 57.60
N LEU A 227 -34.55 -1.70 58.16
CA LEU A 227 -34.43 -2.14 59.55
C LEU A 227 -34.85 -1.03 60.53
N ALA A 228 -34.47 0.22 60.23
CA ALA A 228 -34.86 1.38 61.04
C ALA A 228 -36.38 1.60 61.02
N GLU A 229 -37.02 1.54 59.84
CA GLU A 229 -38.49 1.60 59.70
C GLU A 229 -39.17 0.48 60.51
N HIS A 230 -38.74 -0.77 60.34
CA HIS A 230 -39.35 -1.90 61.06
C HIS A 230 -39.20 -1.78 62.59
N SER A 231 -38.06 -1.28 63.08
CA SER A 231 -37.85 -1.02 64.51
C SER A 231 -38.76 0.08 65.05
N ARG A 232 -39.04 1.11 64.24
CA ARG A 232 -39.93 2.22 64.58
C ARG A 232 -41.38 1.75 64.65
N ASP A 233 -41.84 0.97 63.67
CA ASP A 233 -43.18 0.38 63.66
C ASP A 233 -43.40 -0.54 64.87
N GLN A 234 -42.38 -1.31 65.26
CA GLN A 234 -42.44 -2.19 66.43
C GLN A 234 -42.48 -1.40 67.77
N TYR A 235 -41.83 -0.24 67.82
CA TYR A 235 -41.88 0.66 68.98
C TYR A 235 -43.24 1.38 69.09
N GLU A 236 -43.76 1.90 67.97
CA GLU A 236 -45.05 2.59 67.92
C GLU A 236 -46.21 1.62 68.23
N SER A 237 -46.19 0.40 67.70
CA SER A 237 -47.22 -0.63 68.01
C SER A 237 -47.22 -1.08 69.47
N LYS A 238 -46.06 -1.11 70.16
CA LYS A 238 -45.99 -1.39 71.60
C LYS A 238 -46.52 -0.25 72.48
N ASN A 239 -46.47 1.00 71.99
CA ASN A 239 -46.94 2.17 72.73
C ASN A 239 -48.41 2.52 72.47
N LEU A 240 -49.05 1.94 71.46
CA LEU A 240 -50.47 2.11 71.14
C LEU A 240 -51.42 1.19 71.93
N VAL A 241 -50.90 0.34 72.81
CA VAL A 241 -51.68 -0.52 73.72
C VAL A 241 -51.70 0.12 75.11
N PHE A 242 -52.47 1.19 75.28
CA PHE A 242 -52.91 1.75 76.57
C PHE A 242 -54.31 2.32 76.43
#